data_AF-A0A9P5E9G6-F1
#
_entry.id   AF-A0A9P5E9G6-F1
#
_cell.length_a   1.000
_cell.length_b   1.000
_cell.length_c   1.000
_cell.angle_alpha   90.00
_cell.angle_beta   90.00
_cell.angle_gamma   90.00
#
_symmetry.space_group_name_H-M   'P 1'
#
loop_
_entity.id
_entity.type
_entity.pdbx_description
1 polymer ?
#
loop_
_entity_poly.entity_id
_entity_poly.type
_entity_poly.pdbx_seq_one_letter_code
_entity_poly.pdbx_strand_id
1 'polypeptide(L)'
;MSNPMDPQNPLRNKQCQVQHYKGAPRYWPFERECTNMALLEKIDASLRLARESERDILLNSKPTTLKEAYQNLMSFSTAAFDQTPGAGKLKPFKPKTRINPCHGWTQLSGTTIVAHTQETKAFHNEEQYFAIVYDFVPEGQLEAKNIIDQLNFFHIVGFLNVHLKLENWLSTGVLVDFSDIVPIHTGLEWWRESSMNVGTKAQEQQV
;
A
#
# COMPACT_ATOMS: atom_id res chain seq x y z
N MET A 1 30.42 8.84 -8.41
CA MET A 1 29.44 9.48 -7.51
C MET A 1 28.60 10.40 -8.37
N SER A 2 27.37 9.99 -8.68
CA SER A 2 26.50 10.68 -9.63
C SER A 2 25.65 11.71 -8.87
N ASN A 3 25.65 12.96 -9.33
CA ASN A 3 24.92 14.05 -8.69
C ASN A 3 23.40 13.82 -8.90
N PRO A 4 22.58 13.70 -7.83
CA PRO A 4 21.15 13.43 -7.95
C PRO A 4 20.36 14.58 -8.62
N MET A 5 20.98 15.74 -8.84
CA MET A 5 20.40 16.90 -9.54
C MET A 5 20.76 16.97 -11.04
N ASP A 6 21.33 15.92 -11.63
CA ASP A 6 21.67 15.90 -13.05
C ASP A 6 20.40 15.83 -13.95
N PRO A 7 20.09 16.87 -14.73
CA PRO A 7 18.93 16.89 -15.64
C PRO A 7 19.02 15.87 -16.78
N GLN A 8 20.17 15.21 -16.97
CA GLN A 8 20.36 14.15 -17.97
C GLN A 8 20.22 12.73 -17.39
N ASN A 9 19.82 12.56 -16.11
CA ASN A 9 19.62 11.24 -15.54
C ASN A 9 18.52 10.46 -16.30
N PRO A 10 18.85 9.37 -17.01
CA PRO A 10 17.91 8.64 -17.86
C PRO A 10 16.79 7.93 -17.07
N LEU A 11 16.89 7.87 -15.74
CA LEU A 11 15.83 7.37 -14.86
C LEU A 11 14.72 8.39 -14.63
N ARG A 12 14.97 9.70 -14.79
CA ARG A 12 13.95 10.76 -14.61
C ARG A 12 13.00 10.85 -15.80
N ASN A 13 13.48 10.54 -17.02
CA ASN A 13 12.72 10.64 -18.26
C ASN A 13 11.71 9.49 -18.50
N LYS A 14 11.47 8.62 -17.51
CA LYS A 14 10.43 7.57 -17.59
C LYS A 14 9.14 7.90 -16.83
N GLN A 15 9.07 9.03 -16.13
CA GLN A 15 7.84 9.46 -15.47
C GLN A 15 6.88 10.09 -16.48
N CYS A 16 5.60 9.68 -16.41
CA CYS A 16 4.50 9.98 -17.33
C CYS A 16 4.48 9.25 -18.69
N GLN A 17 4.85 7.96 -18.73
CA GLN A 17 4.10 7.04 -19.59
C GLN A 17 3.12 6.26 -18.72
N VAL A 18 1.83 6.54 -18.91
CA VAL A 18 0.73 5.74 -18.35
C VAL A 18 0.96 4.30 -18.77
N GLN A 19 1.52 3.48 -17.89
CA GLN A 19 1.65 2.05 -18.16
C GLN A 19 0.26 1.44 -18.05
N HIS A 20 -0.39 1.29 -19.20
CA HIS A 20 -1.64 0.59 -19.33
C HIS A 20 -1.43 -0.89 -19.00
N TYR A 21 -1.85 -1.32 -17.81
CA TYR A 21 -2.04 -2.73 -17.53
C TYR A 21 -3.16 -3.25 -18.43
N LYS A 22 -2.84 -4.05 -19.46
CA LYS A 22 -3.83 -4.75 -20.29
C LYS A 22 -4.71 -5.61 -19.38
N GLY A 23 -5.99 -5.23 -19.23
CA GLY A 23 -7.01 -6.00 -18.51
C GLY A 23 -7.52 -5.38 -17.21
N ALA A 24 -6.88 -4.33 -16.68
CA ALA A 24 -7.46 -3.57 -15.57
C ALA A 24 -8.44 -2.52 -16.14
N PRO A 25 -9.69 -2.42 -15.64
CA PRO A 25 -10.55 -1.29 -16.00
C PRO A 25 -9.81 0.02 -15.69
N ARG A 26 -10.03 1.06 -16.50
CA ARG A 26 -9.49 2.41 -16.24
C ARG A 26 -9.82 2.76 -14.79
N TYR A 27 -8.81 2.89 -13.96
CA TYR A 27 -8.98 3.38 -12.59
C TYR A 27 -8.37 4.76 -12.50
N TRP A 28 -9.02 5.64 -11.75
CA TRP A 28 -8.46 6.95 -11.45
C TRP A 28 -7.53 6.79 -10.25
N PRO A 29 -6.21 7.05 -10.37
CA PRO A 29 -5.25 6.78 -9.30
C PRO A 29 -5.61 7.50 -7.99
N PHE A 30 -6.04 8.76 -8.08
CA PHE A 30 -6.49 9.54 -6.93
C PHE A 30 -7.65 8.88 -6.18
N GLU A 31 -8.65 8.35 -6.89
CA GLU A 31 -9.79 7.66 -6.26
C GLU A 31 -9.36 6.35 -5.59
N ARG A 32 -8.49 5.58 -6.25
CA ARG A 32 -7.95 4.36 -5.66
C ARG A 32 -7.20 4.68 -4.37
N GLU A 33 -6.36 5.69 -4.41
CA GLU A 33 -5.57 6.08 -3.26
C GLU A 33 -6.43 6.57 -2.10
N CYS A 34 -7.42 7.42 -2.38
CA CYS A 34 -8.43 7.82 -1.40
C CYS A 34 -9.18 6.62 -0.81
N THR A 35 -9.60 5.67 -1.66
CA THR A 35 -10.32 4.47 -1.23
C THR A 35 -9.45 3.58 -0.34
N ASN A 36 -8.20 3.39 -0.72
CA ASN A 36 -7.24 2.59 0.04
C ASN A 36 -6.97 3.21 1.42
N MET A 37 -6.75 4.53 1.47
CA MET A 37 -6.54 5.23 2.73
C MET A 37 -7.77 5.21 3.63
N ALA A 38 -8.97 5.43 3.08
CA ALA A 38 -10.20 5.33 3.86
C ALA A 38 -10.41 3.91 4.43
N LEU A 39 -10.01 2.87 3.70
CA LEU A 39 -10.10 1.50 4.19
C LEU A 39 -9.06 1.19 5.27
N LEU A 40 -7.81 1.65 5.09
CA LEU A 40 -6.75 1.52 6.08
C LEU A 40 -7.07 2.28 7.37
N GLU A 41 -7.68 3.45 7.29
CA GLU A 41 -8.13 4.23 8.45
C GLU A 41 -9.24 3.51 9.22
N LYS A 42 -10.19 2.87 8.53
CA LYS A 42 -11.22 2.03 9.17
C LYS A 42 -10.60 0.83 9.89
N ILE A 43 -9.60 0.19 9.28
CA ILE A 43 -8.85 -0.92 9.89
C ILE A 43 -8.13 -0.44 11.16
N ASP A 44 -7.43 0.70 11.10
CA ASP A 44 -6.75 1.29 12.25
C ASP A 44 -7.74 1.65 13.38
N ALA A 45 -8.85 2.30 13.05
CA ALA A 45 -9.89 2.65 14.02
C ALA A 45 -10.46 1.40 14.71
N SER A 46 -10.69 0.33 13.95
CA SER A 46 -11.15 -0.96 14.49
C SER A 46 -10.12 -1.59 15.43
N LEU A 47 -8.83 -1.55 15.07
CA LEU A 47 -7.73 -2.03 15.93
C LEU A 47 -7.60 -1.21 17.22
N ARG A 48 -7.79 0.11 17.16
CA ARG A 48 -7.81 0.98 18.35
C ARG A 48 -8.99 0.64 19.26
N LEU A 49 -10.20 0.54 18.70
CA LEU A 49 -11.39 0.18 19.46
C LEU A 49 -11.27 -1.19 20.14
N ALA A 50 -10.74 -2.19 19.43
CA ALA A 50 -10.51 -3.52 19.99
C ALA A 50 -9.54 -3.48 21.18
N ARG A 51 -8.46 -2.70 21.08
CA ARG A 51 -7.49 -2.50 22.16
C ARG A 51 -8.11 -1.82 23.37
N GLU A 52 -8.87 -0.75 23.16
CA GLU A 52 -9.57 -0.01 24.23
C GLU A 52 -10.64 -0.86 24.91
N SER A 53 -11.26 -1.79 24.18
CA SER A 53 -12.29 -2.71 24.68
C SER A 53 -11.73 -4.03 25.21
N GLU A 54 -10.41 -4.19 25.28
CA GLU A 54 -9.73 -5.43 25.69
C GLU A 54 -10.15 -6.68 24.89
N ARG A 55 -10.44 -6.52 23.59
CA ARG A 55 -10.80 -7.60 22.67
C ARG A 55 -9.73 -7.81 21.61
N ASP A 56 -9.62 -9.05 21.14
CA ASP A 56 -8.75 -9.40 20.02
C ASP A 56 -9.55 -9.49 18.71
N ILE A 57 -9.06 -8.83 17.66
CA ILE A 57 -9.52 -9.11 16.29
C ILE A 57 -8.81 -10.39 15.84
N LEU A 58 -9.58 -11.43 15.53
CA LEU A 58 -9.03 -12.72 15.11
C LEU A 58 -9.04 -12.83 13.58
N LEU A 59 -7.87 -13.02 12.97
CA LEU A 59 -7.71 -13.14 11.52
C LEU A 59 -7.04 -14.46 11.14
N ASN A 60 -7.26 -14.92 9.91
CA ASN A 60 -6.42 -15.94 9.31
C ASN A 60 -5.06 -15.29 8.98
N SER A 61 -3.99 -15.72 9.66
CA SER A 61 -2.64 -15.16 9.44
C SER A 61 -2.03 -15.50 8.08
N LYS A 62 -2.62 -16.42 7.33
CA LYS A 62 -2.16 -16.87 6.02
C LYS A 62 -3.35 -17.07 5.08
N PRO A 63 -4.03 -15.98 4.65
CA PRO A 63 -5.11 -16.10 3.69
C PRO A 63 -4.55 -16.54 2.33
N THR A 64 -5.07 -17.65 1.81
CA THR A 64 -4.65 -18.25 0.53
C THR A 64 -5.72 -18.15 -0.55
N THR A 65 -6.92 -17.69 -0.18
CA THR A 65 -8.06 -17.52 -1.10
C THR A 65 -8.69 -16.15 -0.94
N LEU A 66 -9.36 -15.68 -1.99
CA LEU A 66 -10.14 -14.42 -1.95
C LEU A 66 -11.17 -14.44 -0.82
N LYS A 67 -11.83 -15.58 -0.60
CA LYS A 67 -12.81 -15.77 0.49
C LYS A 67 -12.17 -15.58 1.86
N GLU A 68 -11.00 -16.18 2.09
CA GLU A 68 -10.27 -16.03 3.36
C GLU A 68 -9.81 -14.58 3.57
N ALA A 69 -9.32 -13.91 2.53
CA ALA A 69 -8.93 -12.49 2.60
C ALA A 69 -10.15 -11.57 2.85
N TYR A 70 -11.28 -11.87 2.23
CA TYR A 70 -12.55 -11.15 2.45
C TYR A 70 -13.07 -11.33 3.87
N GLN A 71 -12.99 -12.54 4.42
CA GLN A 71 -13.33 -12.79 5.80
C GLN A 71 -12.45 -11.97 6.75
N ASN A 72 -11.13 -11.91 6.50
CA ASN A 72 -10.24 -11.07 7.29
C ASN A 72 -10.63 -9.58 7.22
N LEU A 73 -10.92 -9.05 6.03
CA LEU A 73 -11.33 -7.66 5.89
C LEU A 73 -12.64 -7.38 6.64
N MET A 74 -13.61 -8.29 6.56
CA MET A 74 -14.90 -8.16 7.25
C MET A 74 -14.77 -8.19 8.77
N SER A 75 -13.75 -8.86 9.33
CA SER A 75 -13.49 -8.90 10.77
C SER A 75 -13.19 -7.52 11.38
N PHE A 76 -12.86 -6.51 10.57
CA PHE A 76 -12.68 -5.13 11.05
C PHE A 76 -13.99 -4.33 11.12
N SER A 77 -15.09 -4.85 10.57
CA SER A 77 -16.40 -4.18 10.61
C SER A 77 -17.05 -4.27 12.00
N THR A 78 -17.87 -3.28 12.34
CA THR A 78 -18.67 -3.31 13.57
C THR A 78 -19.68 -4.46 13.59
N ALA A 79 -20.17 -4.91 12.44
CA ALA A 79 -21.06 -6.08 12.34
C ALA A 79 -20.36 -7.41 12.68
N ALA A 80 -19.04 -7.47 12.57
CA ALA A 80 -18.25 -8.62 13.01
C ALA A 80 -17.94 -8.59 14.51
N PHE A 81 -18.15 -7.46 15.18
CA PHE A 81 -17.81 -7.25 16.59
C PHE A 81 -18.57 -8.20 17.54
N ASP A 82 -19.78 -8.62 17.15
CA ASP A 82 -20.64 -9.51 17.93
C ASP A 82 -20.56 -10.99 17.49
N GLN A 83 -19.76 -11.29 16.46
CA GLN A 83 -19.69 -12.64 15.91
C GLN A 83 -18.67 -13.48 16.69
N THR A 84 -19.05 -14.71 17.06
CA THR A 84 -18.12 -15.67 17.63
C THR A 84 -17.37 -16.39 16.50
N PRO A 85 -16.05 -16.24 16.38
CA PRO A 85 -15.29 -16.86 15.30
C PRO A 85 -15.31 -18.39 15.39
N GLY A 86 -15.53 -19.06 14.25
CA GLY A 86 -15.41 -20.51 14.12
C GLY A 86 -13.96 -20.97 14.34
N ALA A 87 -13.78 -22.06 15.09
CA ALA A 87 -12.47 -22.55 15.53
C ALA A 87 -11.63 -23.15 14.38
N GLY A 88 -10.33 -22.79 14.35
CA GLY A 88 -9.30 -23.60 13.67
C GLY A 88 -8.09 -22.84 13.11
N LYS A 89 -8.30 -21.67 12.47
CA LYS A 89 -7.22 -20.93 11.75
C LYS A 89 -7.00 -19.48 12.20
N LEU A 90 -7.89 -18.95 13.03
CA LEU A 90 -7.89 -17.54 13.39
C LEU A 90 -6.97 -17.29 14.58
N LYS A 91 -6.20 -16.20 14.52
CA LYS A 91 -5.26 -15.79 15.56
C LYS A 91 -5.45 -14.31 15.89
N PRO A 92 -5.18 -13.89 17.14
CA PRO A 92 -5.13 -12.47 17.48
C PRO A 92 -4.21 -11.70 16.53
N PHE A 93 -4.75 -10.68 15.90
CA PHE A 93 -4.02 -9.83 14.98
C PHE A 93 -3.54 -8.57 15.69
N LYS A 94 -2.23 -8.48 15.92
CA LYS A 94 -1.56 -7.39 16.65
C LYS A 94 -0.43 -6.82 15.78
N PRO A 95 -0.76 -6.10 14.70
CA PRO A 95 0.26 -5.57 13.80
C PRO A 95 1.12 -4.53 14.52
N LYS A 96 2.41 -4.51 14.19
CA LYS A 96 3.35 -3.45 14.61
C LYS A 96 3.70 -2.50 13.47
N THR A 97 3.06 -2.70 12.31
CA THR A 97 3.30 -1.95 11.09
C THR A 97 2.77 -0.53 11.23
N ARG A 98 3.62 0.47 10.97
CA ARG A 98 3.21 1.87 10.85
C ARG A 98 2.75 2.11 9.41
N ILE A 99 1.52 2.58 9.25
CA ILE A 99 1.02 3.14 7.99
C ILE A 99 1.26 4.65 8.02
N ASN A 100 1.68 5.24 6.88
CA ASN A 100 1.88 6.68 6.81
C ASN A 100 0.53 7.40 6.99
N PRO A 101 0.36 8.27 8.00
CA PRO A 101 -0.91 8.97 8.21
C PRO A 101 -1.30 9.83 7.01
N CYS A 102 -2.57 9.71 6.59
CA CYS A 102 -3.19 10.58 5.61
C CYS A 102 -4.03 11.63 6.35
N HIS A 103 -3.81 12.90 6.01
CA HIS A 103 -4.51 14.06 6.57
C HIS A 103 -5.67 14.53 5.68
N GLY A 104 -6.02 13.73 4.67
CA GLY A 104 -7.07 14.03 3.69
C GLY A 104 -6.51 14.55 2.38
N TRP A 105 -7.31 15.38 1.71
CA TRP A 105 -6.95 15.95 0.41
C TRP A 105 -7.19 17.45 0.40
N THR A 106 -6.50 18.14 -0.51
CA THR A 106 -6.62 19.57 -0.72
C THR A 106 -6.56 19.90 -2.21
N GLN A 107 -6.86 21.15 -2.55
CA GLN A 107 -6.69 21.69 -3.90
C GLN A 107 -5.49 22.63 -3.93
N LEU A 108 -4.72 22.54 -5.01
CA LEU A 108 -3.59 23.39 -5.29
C LEU A 108 -3.76 24.03 -6.67
N SER A 109 -3.51 25.33 -6.77
CA SER A 109 -3.42 25.98 -8.07
C SER A 109 -2.16 25.53 -8.81
N GLY A 110 -2.24 25.40 -10.14
CA GLY A 110 -1.07 25.12 -10.95
C GLY A 110 0.03 26.16 -10.77
N THR A 111 -0.33 27.44 -10.58
CA THR A 111 0.63 28.50 -10.23
C THR A 111 1.44 28.19 -8.98
N THR A 112 0.79 27.68 -7.93
CA THR A 112 1.46 27.34 -6.67
C THR A 112 2.41 26.16 -6.88
N ILE A 113 1.98 25.14 -7.61
CA ILE A 113 2.80 23.95 -7.88
C ILE A 113 4.03 24.33 -8.68
N VAL A 114 3.86 25.03 -9.81
CA VAL A 114 4.96 25.46 -10.69
C VAL A 114 5.98 26.31 -9.95
N ALA A 115 5.53 27.20 -9.06
CA ALA A 115 6.44 28.02 -8.25
C ALA A 115 7.35 27.20 -7.33
N HIS A 116 6.89 26.05 -6.83
CA HIS A 116 7.64 25.19 -5.90
C HIS A 116 8.42 24.07 -6.59
N THR A 117 7.88 23.48 -7.66
CA THR A 117 8.47 22.31 -8.35
C THR A 117 9.24 22.66 -9.61
N GLN A 118 8.99 23.84 -10.18
CA GLN A 118 9.50 24.28 -11.50
C GLN A 118 9.04 23.39 -12.67
N GLU A 119 7.99 22.56 -12.48
CA GLU A 119 7.50 21.61 -13.49
C GLU A 119 6.41 22.21 -14.41
N THR A 120 6.77 23.21 -15.21
CA THR A 120 5.87 23.92 -16.14
C THR A 120 5.26 23.06 -17.26
N LYS A 121 5.82 21.87 -17.51
CA LYS A 121 5.30 20.93 -18.52
C LYS A 121 4.21 20.01 -17.99
N ALA A 122 4.18 19.78 -16.68
CA ALA A 122 3.25 18.86 -16.03
C ALA A 122 2.02 19.57 -15.45
N PHE A 123 2.15 20.86 -15.13
CA PHE A 123 1.10 21.66 -14.49
C PHE A 123 0.85 22.96 -15.25
N HIS A 124 -0.42 23.25 -15.52
CA HIS A 124 -0.89 24.48 -16.13
C HIS A 124 -1.32 25.48 -15.06
N ASN A 125 -0.82 26.72 -15.14
CA ASN A 125 -1.05 27.76 -14.13
C ASN A 125 -2.53 28.00 -13.78
N GLU A 126 -3.40 27.96 -14.78
CA GLU A 126 -4.83 28.29 -14.67
C GLU A 126 -5.68 27.13 -14.08
N GLU A 127 -5.10 25.94 -13.94
CA GLU A 127 -5.82 24.74 -13.49
C GLU A 127 -5.75 24.56 -11.97
N GLN A 128 -6.73 23.82 -11.45
CA GLN A 128 -6.75 23.32 -10.07
C GLN A 128 -6.46 21.83 -10.06
N TYR A 129 -5.56 21.42 -9.17
CA TYR A 129 -5.14 20.05 -8.99
C TYR A 129 -5.53 19.55 -7.61
N PHE A 130 -5.85 18.26 -7.50
CA PHE A 130 -6.08 17.61 -6.22
C PHE A 130 -4.78 16.99 -5.71
N ALA A 131 -4.51 17.17 -4.42
CA ALA A 131 -3.38 16.57 -3.73
C ALA A 131 -3.87 15.82 -2.49
N ILE A 132 -3.26 14.67 -2.22
CA ILE A 132 -3.46 13.93 -0.96
C ILE A 132 -2.32 14.32 -0.03
N VAL A 133 -2.65 14.61 1.22
CA VAL A 133 -1.71 15.14 2.22
C VAL A 133 -1.33 14.02 3.17
N TYR A 134 -0.05 13.73 3.30
CA TYR A 134 0.48 12.73 4.22
C TYR A 134 1.54 13.34 5.15
N ASP A 135 1.92 12.61 6.20
CA ASP A 135 3.16 12.89 6.91
C ASP A 135 4.35 12.80 5.94
N PHE A 136 5.29 13.75 6.08
CA PHE A 136 6.55 13.71 5.36
C PHE A 136 7.39 12.53 5.84
N VAL A 137 7.80 11.68 4.90
CA VAL A 137 8.71 10.55 5.14
C VAL A 137 10.05 10.87 4.47
N PRO A 138 11.15 11.02 5.23
CA PRO A 138 12.44 11.31 4.64
C PRO A 138 12.98 10.10 3.86
N GLU A 139 13.84 10.37 2.88
CA GLU A 139 14.65 9.33 2.27
C GLU A 139 15.51 8.61 3.32
N GLY A 140 15.80 7.33 3.09
CA GLY A 140 16.58 6.53 4.02
C GLY A 140 17.01 5.20 3.42
N GLN A 141 17.76 4.45 4.21
CA GLN A 141 18.19 3.11 3.86
C GLN A 141 17.05 2.12 4.12
N LEU A 142 16.54 1.52 3.05
CA LEU A 142 15.49 0.52 3.14
C LEU A 142 15.95 -0.74 3.89
N GLU A 143 15.09 -1.23 4.77
CA GLU A 143 15.27 -2.52 5.44
C GLU A 143 14.24 -3.51 4.89
N ALA A 144 14.71 -4.59 4.28
CA ALA A 144 13.85 -5.61 3.67
C ALA A 144 12.80 -6.15 4.66
N LYS A 145 13.17 -6.26 5.95
CA LYS A 145 12.26 -6.71 7.01
C LYS A 145 11.04 -5.81 7.14
N ASN A 146 11.21 -4.48 7.13
CA ASN A 146 10.09 -3.55 7.32
C ASN A 146 9.16 -3.55 6.10
N ILE A 147 9.73 -3.65 4.90
CA ILE A 147 8.96 -3.82 3.66
C ILE A 147 8.12 -5.09 3.72
N ILE A 148 8.75 -6.23 4.07
CA ILE A 148 8.06 -7.52 4.18
C ILE A 148 6.97 -7.48 5.25
N ASP A 149 7.24 -6.89 6.43
CA ASP A 149 6.26 -6.76 7.51
C ASP A 149 5.03 -5.92 7.07
N GLN A 150 5.25 -4.87 6.28
CA GLN A 150 4.16 -4.03 5.75
C GLN A 150 3.39 -4.72 4.61
N LEU A 151 4.07 -5.41 3.70
CA LEU A 151 3.43 -6.24 2.67
C LEU A 151 2.58 -7.37 3.28
N ASN A 152 3.08 -8.02 4.34
CA ASN A 152 2.35 -9.04 5.08
C ASN A 152 1.12 -8.46 5.77
N PHE A 153 1.23 -7.26 6.35
CA PHE A 153 0.09 -6.55 6.89
C PHE A 153 -0.99 -6.35 5.82
N PHE A 154 -0.64 -5.77 4.67
CA PHE A 154 -1.58 -5.54 3.57
C PHE A 154 -2.25 -6.83 3.09
N HIS A 155 -1.47 -7.90 2.90
CA HIS A 155 -1.98 -9.21 2.50
C HIS A 155 -2.98 -9.78 3.51
N ILE A 156 -2.66 -9.73 4.80
CA ILE A 156 -3.54 -10.26 5.86
C ILE A 156 -4.84 -9.47 5.93
N VAL A 157 -4.80 -8.14 5.80
CA VAL A 157 -6.00 -7.29 5.95
C VAL A 157 -6.81 -7.13 4.66
N GLY A 158 -6.50 -7.88 3.60
CA GLY A 158 -7.32 -7.96 2.39
C GLY A 158 -6.93 -6.98 1.29
N PHE A 159 -5.64 -6.70 1.14
CA PHE A 159 -5.08 -6.01 -0.01
C PHE A 159 -4.15 -6.93 -0.81
N LEU A 160 -4.20 -6.78 -2.12
CA LEU A 160 -3.28 -7.35 -3.08
C LEU A 160 -2.14 -6.37 -3.36
N ASN A 161 -0.92 -6.86 -3.37
CA ASN A 161 0.23 -6.10 -3.84
C ASN A 161 0.34 -6.27 -5.36
N VAL A 162 0.44 -5.17 -6.12
CA VAL A 162 0.47 -5.23 -7.59
C VAL A 162 1.90 -5.48 -8.10
N HIS A 163 2.84 -4.64 -7.69
CA HIS A 163 4.26 -4.78 -8.02
C HIS A 163 5.11 -4.03 -7.00
N LEU A 164 6.24 -4.60 -6.58
CA LEU A 164 7.15 -3.91 -5.68
C LEU A 164 7.97 -2.88 -6.47
N LYS A 165 7.61 -1.60 -6.34
CA LYS A 165 8.40 -0.47 -6.84
C LYS A 165 9.19 0.14 -5.69
N LEU A 166 10.49 -0.11 -5.61
CA LEU A 166 11.32 0.37 -4.49
C LEU A 166 11.33 1.90 -4.33
N GLU A 167 11.07 2.66 -5.41
CA GLU A 167 10.95 4.13 -5.39
C GLU A 167 9.77 4.64 -4.54
N ASN A 168 8.74 3.81 -4.33
CA ASN A 168 7.58 4.14 -3.52
C ASN A 168 7.77 3.78 -2.03
N TRP A 169 8.98 3.34 -1.64
CA TRP A 169 9.35 3.03 -0.27
C TRP A 169 10.42 4.01 0.19
N LEU A 170 10.16 4.68 1.31
CA LEU A 170 11.07 5.65 1.89
C LEU A 170 11.47 5.26 3.33
N SER A 171 12.39 6.04 3.91
CA SER A 171 12.97 5.79 5.23
C SER A 171 13.49 4.34 5.36
N THR A 172 13.16 3.64 6.43
CA THR A 172 13.55 2.24 6.65
C THR A 172 12.60 1.22 6.03
N GLY A 173 11.60 1.64 5.25
CA GLY A 173 10.63 0.75 4.61
C GLY A 173 9.16 1.13 4.85
N VAL A 174 8.82 2.39 4.61
CA VAL A 174 7.43 2.89 4.64
C VAL A 174 6.94 3.13 3.21
N LEU A 175 5.85 2.48 2.81
CA LEU A 175 5.15 2.76 1.57
C LEU A 175 4.55 4.18 1.60
N VAL A 176 4.81 4.96 0.55
CA VAL A 176 4.30 6.33 0.41
C VAL A 176 3.33 6.52 -0.75
N ASP A 177 3.22 5.54 -1.65
CA ASP A 177 2.24 5.51 -2.74
C ASP A 177 1.29 4.33 -2.51
N PHE A 178 0.10 4.62 -1.99
CA PHE A 178 -0.90 3.60 -1.69
C PHE A 178 -1.67 3.15 -2.93
N SER A 179 -1.41 3.69 -4.11
CA SER A 179 -1.98 3.17 -5.36
C SER A 179 -1.37 1.83 -5.79
N ASP A 180 -0.22 1.44 -5.22
CA ASP A 180 0.47 0.16 -5.45
C ASP A 180 -0.20 -1.05 -4.76
N ILE A 181 -1.15 -0.80 -3.85
CA ILE A 181 -2.00 -1.84 -3.25
C ILE A 181 -3.42 -1.78 -3.83
N VAL A 182 -4.08 -2.93 -3.89
CA VAL A 182 -5.43 -3.05 -4.44
C VAL A 182 -6.32 -3.80 -3.47
N PRO A 183 -7.46 -3.24 -3.05
CA PRO A 183 -8.31 -3.92 -2.11
C PRO A 183 -9.07 -5.04 -2.83
N ILE A 184 -9.31 -6.14 -2.11
CA ILE A 184 -9.95 -7.36 -2.63
C ILE A 184 -11.32 -7.17 -3.29
N HIS A 185 -12.05 -6.09 -2.95
CA HIS A 185 -13.38 -5.85 -3.50
C HIS A 185 -13.38 -5.31 -4.95
N THR A 186 -12.19 -5.07 -5.53
CA THR A 186 -12.04 -4.65 -6.94
C THR A 186 -12.23 -5.78 -7.96
N GLY A 187 -12.42 -7.03 -7.52
CA GLY A 187 -12.71 -8.17 -8.39
C GLY A 187 -11.49 -8.80 -9.07
N LEU A 188 -10.27 -8.41 -8.69
CA LEU A 188 -9.04 -9.08 -9.14
C LEU A 188 -8.88 -10.46 -8.49
N GLU A 189 -8.30 -11.41 -9.23
CA GLU A 189 -8.00 -12.75 -8.71
C GLU A 189 -6.96 -12.68 -7.58
N TRP A 190 -7.20 -13.44 -6.50
CA TRP A 190 -6.30 -13.49 -5.34
C TRP A 190 -5.06 -14.31 -5.66
N TRP A 191 -3.90 -13.67 -5.72
CA TRP A 191 -2.62 -14.35 -5.95
C TRP A 191 -2.18 -15.13 -4.70
N ARG A 192 -1.51 -16.28 -4.88
CA ARG A 192 -0.80 -16.97 -3.79
C ARG A 192 0.43 -16.15 -3.37
N GLU A 193 0.77 -16.26 -2.09
CA GLU A 193 1.96 -15.72 -1.41
C GLU A 193 3.13 -15.51 -2.37
N SER A 194 3.53 -14.24 -2.55
CA SER A 194 4.67 -13.87 -3.40
C SER A 194 5.88 -14.69 -2.98
N SER A 195 6.40 -15.50 -3.89
CA SER A 195 7.66 -16.23 -3.73
C SER A 195 8.85 -15.26 -3.75
N MET A 196 8.93 -14.35 -2.78
CA MET A 196 10.18 -13.70 -2.38
C MET A 196 10.96 -14.64 -1.44
N ASN A 197 11.15 -15.89 -1.88
CA ASN A 197 12.24 -16.73 -1.39
C ASN A 197 13.41 -16.51 -2.34
N VAL A 198 14.17 -15.45 -2.11
CA VAL A 198 15.52 -15.35 -2.67
C VAL A 198 16.40 -16.31 -1.88
N GLY A 199 16.85 -17.37 -2.56
CA GLY A 199 18.08 -18.09 -2.23
C GLY A 199 17.99 -19.14 -1.13
N THR A 200 17.57 -20.36 -1.49
CA THR A 200 18.27 -21.60 -1.10
C THR A 200 17.59 -22.81 -1.72
N LYS A 201 18.08 -23.29 -2.88
CA LYS A 201 18.19 -24.73 -3.18
C LYS A 201 19.31 -24.97 -4.19
N ALA A 202 20.39 -25.54 -3.65
CA ALA A 202 21.27 -26.55 -4.24
C ALA A 202 21.95 -26.25 -5.58
N GLN A 203 23.20 -25.78 -5.49
CA GLN A 203 24.29 -26.59 -6.06
C GLN A 203 24.27 -27.95 -5.35
N GLU A 204 23.78 -28.98 -6.04
CA GLU A 204 24.22 -30.37 -5.89
C GLU A 204 23.49 -31.22 -6.93
N GLN A 205 24.29 -31.99 -7.68
CA GLN A 205 23.97 -33.09 -8.60
C GLN A 205 23.92 -32.80 -10.11
N GLN A 206 25.04 -33.19 -10.74
CA GLN A 206 25.19 -33.93 -12.01
C GLN A 206 25.04 -33.15 -13.33
N VAL A 207 26.17 -32.83 -13.98
CA VAL A 207 26.85 -33.72 -14.95
C VAL A 207 28.36 -33.60 -14.77
#